data_AF-A0A7C4MGA5-F1
#
_entry.id   AF-A0A7C4MGA5-F1
#
_cell.length_a   1.000
_cell.length_b   1.000
_cell.length_c   1.000
_cell.angle_alpha   90.00
_cell.angle_beta   90.00
_cell.angle_gamma   90.00
#
_symmetry.space_group_name_H-M   'P 1'
#
loop_
_entity.id
_entity.type
_entity.pdbx_description
1 polymer ?
#
loop_
_entity_poly.entity_id
_entity_poly.type
_entity_poly.pdbx_seq_one_letter_code
_entity_poly.pdbx_strand_id
1 'polypeptide(L)'
;MSTPSQYGICTRCRRTKRALYKFGDQELCEICLAESVFDDDLVTSTAPEARVTAFDLSVLTESTWRFMPFKTMTYAIVLLCAQFGRSDSVDYGLLIRLIKKSSENVTQAEGRLKEYIDLFKGICVDGIIEENGEKRLKLSNRMERIIKEYLEGRDEYAMGILDTIIDNRIVDSDVVNSLIRKSFIETIYSQISSDGTIKLEPVTEVDGYQCKICNMVFRAAEYELLIGHLRNVHMVHPDQYKENYSAITKTIGYKVSDEEFKSTAEKYGVLERTRIDRFTKALKYGALFNQDTMRRNESGQVEWIVKPEIVRYLKRIKELTLERIRTLERVI
;
A
#
# COMPACT_ATOMS: atom_id res chain seq x y z
N MET A 1 39.32 16.71 -8.30
CA MET A 1 38.90 16.94 -6.90
C MET A 1 37.43 16.60 -6.80
N SER A 2 37.11 15.45 -6.23
CA SER A 2 35.73 14.99 -6.01
C SER A 2 35.08 15.87 -4.95
N THR A 3 34.07 16.66 -5.35
CA THR A 3 33.18 17.37 -4.43
C THR A 3 32.68 16.37 -3.38
N PRO A 4 32.79 16.68 -2.07
CA PRO A 4 32.22 15.81 -1.05
C PRO A 4 30.74 15.69 -1.36
N SER A 5 30.25 14.47 -1.59
CA SER A 5 28.83 14.23 -1.78
C SER A 5 28.13 14.69 -0.51
N GLN A 6 27.49 15.85 -0.56
CA GLN A 6 26.70 16.34 0.57
C GLN A 6 25.54 15.36 0.75
N TYR A 7 25.52 14.70 1.91
CA TYR A 7 24.42 13.86 2.31
C TYR A 7 23.54 14.67 3.28
N GLY A 8 22.22 14.58 3.11
CA GLY A 8 21.25 15.14 4.05
C GLY A 8 20.54 14.07 4.88
N ILE A 9 19.81 14.47 5.92
CA ILE A 9 19.01 13.56 6.76
C ILE A 9 17.53 13.74 6.42
N CYS A 10 16.87 12.68 5.97
CA CYS A 10 15.42 12.70 5.74
C CYS A 10 14.66 12.95 7.05
N THR A 11 13.76 13.92 7.06
CA THR A 11 13.00 14.30 8.27
C THR A 11 12.06 13.18 8.74
N ARG A 12 11.56 12.35 7.83
CA ARG A 12 10.63 11.24 8.14
C ARG A 12 11.35 9.97 8.59
N CYS A 13 12.29 9.45 7.80
CA CYS A 13 12.97 8.19 8.13
C CYS A 13 14.27 8.37 8.93
N ARG A 14 14.69 9.61 9.21
CA ARG A 14 15.89 9.95 9.99
C ARG A 14 17.20 9.35 9.46
N ARG A 15 17.23 8.96 8.18
CA ARG A 15 18.41 8.39 7.53
C ARG A 15 19.12 9.38 6.64
N THR A 16 20.42 9.17 6.53
CA THR A 16 21.32 9.83 5.58
C THR A 16 20.97 9.45 4.14
N LYS A 17 20.81 10.45 3.27
CA LYS A 17 20.35 10.30 1.89
C LYS A 17 21.13 11.23 0.96
N ARG A 18 21.29 10.79 -0.29
CA ARG A 18 21.99 11.53 -1.36
C ARG A 18 21.13 12.59 -2.05
N ALA A 19 19.81 12.46 -1.96
CA ALA A 19 18.85 13.37 -2.55
C ALA A 19 17.67 13.53 -1.59
N LEU A 20 17.29 14.78 -1.36
CA LEU A 20 16.13 15.17 -0.56
C LEU A 20 15.30 16.19 -1.35
N TYR A 21 13.99 16.13 -1.14
CA TYR A 21 13.00 16.99 -1.78
C TYR A 21 12.23 17.75 -0.71
N LYS A 22 12.07 19.06 -0.92
CA LYS A 22 11.33 19.92 0.00
C LYS A 22 9.82 19.72 -0.20
N PHE A 23 9.13 19.25 0.82
CA PHE A 23 7.68 18.99 0.81
C PHE A 23 7.05 19.63 2.05
N GLY A 24 6.48 20.83 1.88
CA GLY A 24 6.08 21.67 3.02
C GLY A 24 7.31 21.99 3.90
N ASP A 25 7.18 21.76 5.21
CA ASP A 25 8.26 21.93 6.19
C ASP A 25 9.17 20.69 6.33
N GLN A 26 9.04 19.72 5.43
CA GLN A 26 9.77 18.46 5.48
C GLN A 26 10.78 18.32 4.34
N GLU A 27 11.95 17.75 4.64
CA GLU A 27 12.92 17.30 3.64
C GLU A 27 12.86 15.78 3.53
N LEU A 28 12.26 15.28 2.45
CA LEU A 28 11.94 13.87 2.29
C LEU A 28 12.84 13.22 1.24
N CYS A 29 13.26 11.97 1.51
CA CYS A 29 13.83 11.12 0.48
C CYS A 29 12.74 10.58 -0.45
N GLU A 30 13.12 10.09 -1.63
CA GLU A 30 12.17 9.55 -2.62
C GLU A 30 11.18 8.54 -2.01
N ILE A 31 11.64 7.55 -1.24
CA ILE A 31 10.75 6.55 -0.61
C ILE A 31 9.73 7.19 0.36
N CYS A 32 10.13 8.19 1.14
CA CYS A 32 9.25 8.88 2.09
C CYS A 32 8.31 9.87 1.40
N LEU A 33 8.71 10.41 0.25
CA LEU A 33 7.85 11.19 -0.62
C LEU A 33 6.82 10.26 -1.29
N ALA A 34 7.24 9.08 -1.76
CA ALA A 34 6.37 8.07 -2.35
C ALA A 34 5.26 7.63 -1.40
N GLU A 35 5.52 7.47 -0.10
CA GLU A 35 4.48 7.20 0.90
C GLU A 35 3.45 8.34 1.00
N SER A 36 3.87 9.60 0.81
CA SER A 36 2.94 10.75 0.82
C SER A 36 2.12 10.81 -0.47
N VAL A 37 2.74 10.49 -1.61
CA VAL A 37 2.05 10.36 -2.91
C VAL A 37 1.08 9.19 -2.89
N PHE A 38 1.44 8.10 -2.23
CA PHE A 38 0.59 6.96 -1.99
C PHE A 38 -0.66 7.37 -1.20
N ASP A 39 -0.51 8.13 -0.11
CA ASP A 39 -1.64 8.68 0.65
C ASP A 39 -2.51 9.58 -0.23
N ASP A 40 -1.91 10.48 -1.01
CA ASP A 40 -2.65 11.37 -1.92
C ASP A 40 -3.48 10.58 -2.96
N ASP A 41 -2.87 9.58 -3.60
CA ASP A 41 -3.52 8.75 -4.62
C ASP A 41 -4.64 7.90 -4.00
N LEU A 42 -4.46 7.34 -2.80
CA LEU A 42 -5.54 6.59 -2.14
C LEU A 42 -6.80 7.40 -1.89
N VAL A 43 -6.63 8.65 -1.45
CA VAL A 43 -7.79 9.50 -1.18
C VAL A 43 -8.43 9.93 -2.51
N THR A 44 -7.63 10.22 -3.55
CA THR A 44 -8.09 10.86 -4.80
C THR A 44 -8.50 9.89 -5.90
N SER A 45 -7.98 8.67 -5.88
CA SER A 45 -8.16 7.71 -6.96
C SER A 45 -9.57 7.12 -6.93
N THR A 46 -10.15 7.00 -8.13
CA THR A 46 -11.38 6.24 -8.37
C THR A 46 -11.06 4.81 -8.82
N ALA A 47 -9.78 4.45 -8.98
CA ALA A 47 -9.39 3.12 -9.44
C ALA A 47 -9.63 2.08 -8.32
N PRO A 48 -10.44 1.03 -8.56
CA PRO A 48 -10.69 -0.01 -7.56
C PRO A 48 -9.39 -0.70 -7.09
N GLU A 49 -8.44 -0.88 -8.01
CA GLU A 49 -7.14 -1.51 -7.76
C GLU A 49 -6.30 -0.77 -6.70
N ALA A 50 -6.35 0.56 -6.69
CA ALA A 50 -5.66 1.39 -5.71
C ALA A 50 -6.20 1.16 -4.29
N ARG A 51 -7.53 1.08 -4.19
CA ARG A 51 -8.27 0.91 -2.93
C ARG A 51 -8.08 -0.49 -2.35
N VAL A 52 -8.17 -1.52 -3.18
CA VAL A 52 -7.86 -2.91 -2.80
C VAL A 52 -6.41 -3.02 -2.33
N THR A 53 -5.46 -2.39 -3.04
CA THR A 53 -4.05 -2.40 -2.64
C THR A 53 -3.81 -1.73 -1.29
N ALA A 54 -4.55 -0.66 -0.96
CA ALA A 54 -4.50 -0.05 0.37
C ALA A 54 -4.85 -1.05 1.46
N PHE A 55 -6.00 -1.71 1.29
CA PHE A 55 -6.51 -2.70 2.23
C PHE A 55 -5.52 -3.87 2.37
N ASP A 56 -5.05 -4.42 1.25
CA ASP A 56 -4.10 -5.53 1.25
C ASP A 56 -2.78 -5.17 1.96
N LEU A 57 -2.27 -3.95 1.76
CA LEU A 57 -1.06 -3.47 2.43
C LEU A 57 -1.29 -3.20 3.92
N SER A 58 -2.49 -2.80 4.34
CA SER A 58 -2.83 -2.61 5.77
C SER A 58 -2.76 -3.91 6.59
N VAL A 59 -2.81 -5.08 5.94
CA VAL A 59 -2.64 -6.38 6.62
C VAL A 59 -1.22 -6.53 7.19
N LEU A 60 -0.20 -5.91 6.59
CA LEU A 60 1.18 -5.98 7.09
C LEU A 60 1.38 -5.28 8.44
N THR A 61 0.50 -4.36 8.78
CA THR A 61 0.64 -3.53 9.99
C THR A 61 -0.18 -4.06 11.15
N GLU A 62 -0.97 -5.14 10.93
CA GLU A 62 -1.98 -5.72 11.81
C GLU A 62 -1.76 -5.35 13.28
N SER A 63 -2.71 -4.57 13.77
CA SER A 63 -2.58 -3.58 14.84
C SER A 63 -1.87 -4.11 16.07
N THR A 64 -0.58 -3.74 16.19
CA THR A 64 0.05 -3.72 17.51
C THR A 64 -0.77 -2.81 18.43
N TRP A 65 -0.76 -3.09 19.73
CA TRP A 65 -1.41 -2.24 20.74
C TRP A 65 -0.99 -0.77 20.67
N ARG A 66 0.14 -0.47 20.00
CA ARG A 66 0.64 0.89 19.75
C ARG A 66 -0.15 1.65 18.69
N PHE A 67 -0.73 1.00 17.67
CA PHE A 67 -1.59 1.65 16.68
C PHE A 67 -3.04 1.81 17.13
N MET A 68 -3.49 0.90 18.00
CA MET A 68 -4.89 0.84 18.43
C MET A 68 -5.45 2.19 18.89
N PRO A 69 -4.74 3.02 19.67
CA PRO A 69 -5.30 4.31 20.08
C PRO A 69 -5.61 5.26 18.92
N PHE A 70 -4.79 5.25 17.86
CA PHE A 70 -4.99 6.08 16.66
C PHE A 70 -6.12 5.54 15.79
N LYS A 71 -6.20 4.22 15.61
CA LYS A 71 -7.32 3.57 14.91
C LYS A 71 -8.63 3.78 15.65
N THR A 72 -8.64 3.62 16.98
CA THR A 72 -9.80 3.92 17.84
C THR A 72 -10.26 5.37 17.70
N MET A 73 -9.34 6.34 17.67
CA MET A 73 -9.70 7.75 17.42
C MET A 73 -10.40 7.90 16.07
N THR A 74 -9.83 7.33 15.03
CA THR A 74 -10.35 7.41 13.66
C THR A 74 -11.73 6.76 13.56
N TYR A 75 -11.91 5.59 14.18
CA TYR A 75 -13.20 4.89 14.20
C TYR A 75 -14.24 5.65 15.02
N ALA A 76 -13.84 6.29 16.13
CA ALA A 76 -14.72 7.17 16.90
C ALA A 76 -15.14 8.40 16.09
N ILE A 77 -14.24 8.99 15.29
CA ILE A 77 -14.58 10.08 14.37
C ILE A 77 -15.62 9.61 13.36
N VAL A 78 -15.38 8.47 12.69
CA VAL A 78 -16.32 7.89 11.70
C VAL A 78 -17.70 7.65 12.35
N LEU A 79 -17.73 7.07 13.54
CA LEU A 79 -18.96 6.82 14.30
C LEU A 79 -19.72 8.11 14.60
N LEU A 80 -19.04 9.15 15.07
CA LEU A 80 -19.66 10.46 15.33
C LEU A 80 -20.18 11.10 14.04
N CYS A 81 -19.41 11.04 12.95
CA CYS A 81 -19.87 11.53 11.66
C CYS A 81 -21.13 10.80 11.17
N ALA A 82 -21.17 9.47 11.32
CA ALA A 82 -22.33 8.66 10.99
C ALA A 82 -23.56 9.02 11.83
N GLN A 83 -23.37 9.15 13.15
CA GLN A 83 -24.44 9.42 14.10
C GLN A 83 -25.08 10.81 13.89
N PHE A 84 -24.26 11.81 13.56
CA PHE A 84 -24.70 13.20 13.45
C PHE A 84 -24.89 13.70 12.01
N GLY A 85 -24.61 12.85 11.00
CA GLY A 85 -24.75 13.21 9.58
C GLY A 85 -23.81 14.34 9.14
N ARG A 86 -22.65 14.48 9.79
CA ARG A 86 -21.71 15.58 9.57
C ARG A 86 -20.30 15.06 9.32
N SER A 87 -19.76 15.27 8.12
CA SER A 87 -18.47 14.74 7.67
C SER A 87 -17.29 15.70 7.81
N ASP A 88 -17.54 16.97 8.12
CA ASP A 88 -16.52 18.03 8.09
C ASP A 88 -15.96 18.36 9.49
N SER A 89 -16.66 17.99 10.57
CA SER A 89 -16.18 18.13 11.95
C SER A 89 -16.94 17.24 12.95
N VAL A 90 -16.30 16.92 14.08
CA VAL A 90 -16.91 16.16 15.18
C VAL A 90 -16.85 16.93 16.51
N ASP A 91 -17.81 16.69 17.40
CA ASP A 91 -17.80 17.25 18.74
C ASP A 91 -16.59 16.75 19.54
N TYR A 92 -15.81 17.68 20.07
CA TYR A 92 -14.55 17.37 20.75
C TYR A 92 -14.78 16.65 22.10
N GLY A 93 -15.82 17.04 22.83
CA GLY A 93 -16.17 16.44 24.12
C GLY A 93 -16.71 15.01 23.98
N LEU A 94 -17.55 14.76 22.99
CA LEU A 94 -18.04 13.42 22.66
C LEU A 94 -16.90 12.52 22.18
N LEU A 95 -16.00 13.03 21.34
CA LEU A 95 -14.82 12.28 20.91
C LEU A 95 -13.97 11.84 22.11
N ILE A 96 -13.70 12.76 23.05
CA ILE A 96 -12.98 12.41 24.30
C ILE A 96 -13.70 11.29 25.04
N ARG A 97 -15.03 11.37 25.21
CA ARG A 97 -15.80 10.33 25.93
C ARG A 97 -15.68 8.95 25.28
N LEU A 98 -15.65 8.88 23.94
CA LEU A 98 -15.53 7.62 23.21
C LEU A 98 -14.14 6.99 23.29
N ILE A 99 -13.08 7.80 23.24
CA ILE A 99 -11.71 7.30 23.18
C ILE A 99 -11.05 7.17 24.56
N LYS A 100 -11.66 7.72 25.61
CA LYS A 100 -11.16 7.73 26.98
C LYS A 100 -11.09 6.30 27.53
N LYS A 101 -9.96 5.94 28.14
CA LYS A 101 -9.80 4.64 28.81
C LYS A 101 -10.50 4.65 30.18
N SER A 102 -10.91 3.48 30.66
CA SER A 102 -11.58 3.35 31.96
C SER A 102 -10.78 3.91 33.14
N SER A 103 -9.44 3.76 33.11
CA SER A 103 -8.52 4.26 34.15
C SER A 103 -8.08 5.72 33.98
N GLU A 104 -8.50 6.38 32.90
CA GLU A 104 -8.04 7.73 32.54
C GLU A 104 -9.03 8.78 33.06
N ASN A 105 -8.57 9.97 33.42
CA ASN A 105 -9.46 11.12 33.66
C ASN A 105 -9.65 11.96 32.37
N VAL A 106 -10.58 12.92 32.39
CA VAL A 106 -10.90 13.71 31.18
C VAL A 106 -9.69 14.52 30.70
N THR A 107 -8.93 15.12 31.62
CA THR A 107 -7.75 15.93 31.29
C THR A 107 -6.65 15.10 30.63
N GLN A 108 -6.42 13.87 31.11
CA GLN A 108 -5.46 12.93 30.51
C GLN A 108 -5.88 12.53 29.09
N ALA A 109 -7.17 12.18 28.91
CA ALA A 109 -7.70 11.83 27.60
C ALA A 109 -7.62 13.01 26.62
N GLU A 110 -7.87 14.24 27.09
CA GLU A 110 -7.70 15.45 26.29
C GLU A 110 -6.23 15.69 25.89
N GLY A 111 -5.28 15.50 26.83
CA GLY A 111 -3.85 15.60 26.54
C GLY A 111 -3.42 14.62 25.44
N ARG A 112 -3.82 13.35 25.58
CA ARG A 112 -3.56 12.30 24.59
C ARG A 112 -4.22 12.58 23.23
N LEU A 113 -5.44 13.12 23.20
CA LEU A 113 -6.09 13.51 21.96
C LEU A 113 -5.34 14.65 21.26
N LYS A 114 -4.80 15.63 22.01
CA LYS A 114 -4.00 16.71 21.43
C LYS A 114 -2.74 16.18 20.74
N GLU A 115 -2.03 15.23 21.35
CA GLU A 115 -0.88 14.57 20.73
C GLU A 115 -1.26 13.90 19.40
N TYR A 116 -2.44 13.29 19.33
CA TYR A 116 -2.92 12.67 18.09
C TYR A 116 -3.28 13.71 17.03
N ILE A 117 -3.93 14.80 17.45
CA ILE A 117 -4.26 15.91 16.54
C ILE A 117 -3.01 16.51 15.94
N ASP A 118 -1.97 16.76 16.74
CA ASP A 118 -0.71 17.30 16.27
C ASP A 118 -0.01 16.34 15.30
N LEU A 119 -0.05 15.04 15.59
CA LEU A 119 0.52 14.02 14.70
C LEU A 119 -0.18 13.96 13.34
N PHE A 120 -1.50 14.11 13.31
CA PHE A 120 -2.34 13.98 12.11
C PHE A 120 -2.75 15.31 11.47
N LYS A 121 -2.18 16.42 11.94
CA LYS A 121 -2.49 17.76 11.44
C LYS A 121 -2.15 17.88 9.94
N GLY A 122 -3.10 18.40 9.17
CA GLY A 122 -3.01 18.55 7.71
C GLY A 122 -3.16 17.25 6.91
N ILE A 123 -3.34 16.10 7.58
CA ILE A 123 -3.53 14.79 6.93
C ILE A 123 -4.94 14.28 7.16
N CYS A 124 -5.34 14.13 8.43
CA CYS A 124 -6.69 13.69 8.80
C CYS A 124 -7.49 14.82 9.47
N VAL A 125 -6.82 15.70 10.20
CA VAL A 125 -7.43 16.79 10.98
C VAL A 125 -6.76 18.11 10.67
N ASP A 126 -7.50 19.21 10.66
CA ASP A 126 -6.93 20.54 10.44
C ASP A 126 -6.69 21.29 11.76
N GLY A 127 -7.46 20.95 12.80
CA GLY A 127 -7.30 21.49 14.13
C GLY A 127 -8.61 21.52 14.91
N ILE A 128 -8.61 22.29 15.99
CA ILE A 128 -9.79 22.48 16.85
C ILE A 128 -10.40 23.85 16.50
N ILE A 129 -11.71 23.88 16.33
CA ILE A 129 -12.51 25.10 16.09
C ILE A 129 -13.59 25.24 17.17
N GLU A 130 -14.14 26.45 17.27
CA GLU A 130 -15.31 26.73 18.11
C GLU A 130 -16.48 27.13 17.20
N GLU A 131 -17.60 26.44 17.34
CA GLU A 131 -18.78 26.62 16.50
C GLU A 131 -20.03 26.55 17.40
N ASN A 132 -20.85 27.60 17.39
CA ASN A 132 -22.05 27.71 18.25
C ASN A 132 -21.75 27.53 19.76
N GLY A 133 -20.57 27.93 20.22
CA GLY A 133 -20.13 27.75 21.61
C GLY A 133 -19.66 26.33 21.95
N GLU A 134 -19.60 25.44 20.96
CA GLU A 134 -19.09 24.08 21.12
C GLU A 134 -17.69 23.94 20.51
N LYS A 135 -16.80 23.28 21.25
CA LYS A 135 -15.46 22.92 20.78
C LYS A 135 -15.57 21.71 19.85
N ARG A 136 -15.10 21.84 18.62
CA ARG A 136 -15.16 20.79 17.59
C ARG A 136 -13.79 20.50 16.99
N LEU A 137 -13.57 19.25 16.58
CA LEU A 137 -12.41 18.84 15.81
C LEU A 137 -12.73 19.00 14.32
N LYS A 138 -12.06 19.94 13.64
CA LYS A 138 -12.20 20.13 12.20
C LYS A 138 -11.43 19.03 11.46
N LEU A 139 -12.14 18.28 10.63
CA LEU A 139 -11.54 17.24 9.80
C LEU A 139 -10.94 17.87 8.55
N SER A 140 -9.83 17.31 8.10
CA SER A 140 -9.22 17.71 6.82
C SER A 140 -10.13 17.32 5.65
N ASN A 141 -9.98 18.00 4.51
CA ASN A 141 -10.69 17.65 3.27
C ASN A 141 -10.48 16.18 2.86
N ARG A 142 -9.31 15.58 3.19
CA ARG A 142 -9.02 14.17 2.90
C ARG A 142 -9.89 13.24 3.73
N MET A 143 -9.92 13.48 5.04
CA MET A 143 -10.72 12.70 5.99
C MET A 143 -12.21 12.87 5.70
N GLU A 144 -12.66 14.10 5.46
CA GLU A 144 -14.05 14.40 5.11
C GLU A 144 -14.47 13.59 3.87
N ARG A 145 -13.66 13.59 2.80
CA ARG A 145 -13.98 12.84 1.58
C ARG A 145 -14.11 11.34 1.84
N ILE A 146 -13.14 10.74 2.56
CA ILE A 146 -13.18 9.30 2.84
C ILE A 146 -14.43 8.94 3.65
N ILE A 147 -14.73 9.72 4.69
CA ILE A 147 -15.93 9.51 5.52
C ILE A 147 -17.19 9.63 4.68
N LYS A 148 -17.28 10.64 3.80
CA LYS A 148 -18.46 10.86 2.97
C LYS A 148 -18.73 9.69 2.04
N GLU A 149 -17.70 9.20 1.34
CA GLU A 149 -17.83 8.01 0.48
C GLU A 149 -18.23 6.76 1.28
N TYR A 150 -17.69 6.59 2.49
CA TYR A 150 -18.04 5.49 3.38
C TYR A 150 -19.51 5.54 3.83
N LEU A 151 -19.96 6.70 4.32
CA LEU A 151 -21.33 6.89 4.82
C LEU A 151 -22.37 6.79 3.71
N GLU A 152 -22.01 7.15 2.48
CA GLU A 152 -22.87 7.01 1.30
C GLU A 152 -22.82 5.60 0.69
N GLY A 153 -22.06 4.67 1.29
CA GLY A 153 -21.96 3.27 0.87
C GLY A 153 -21.23 3.08 -0.46
N ARG A 154 -20.47 4.08 -0.92
CA ARG A 154 -19.76 4.05 -2.21
C ARG A 154 -18.34 3.47 -2.11
N ASP A 155 -17.82 3.31 -0.90
CA ASP A 155 -16.46 2.83 -0.68
C ASP A 155 -16.34 1.91 0.55
N GLU A 156 -16.36 0.61 0.30
CA GLU A 156 -16.16 -0.41 1.34
C GLU A 156 -14.72 -0.44 1.91
N TYR A 157 -13.75 0.12 1.19
CA TYR A 157 -12.34 0.13 1.58
C TYR A 157 -11.93 1.36 2.40
N ALA A 158 -12.84 2.30 2.65
CA ALA A 158 -12.57 3.55 3.36
C ALA A 158 -11.80 3.36 4.68
N MET A 159 -12.18 2.34 5.46
CA MET A 159 -11.50 2.03 6.73
C MET A 159 -10.08 1.52 6.50
N GLY A 160 -9.85 0.68 5.48
CA GLY A 160 -8.53 0.21 5.10
C GLY A 160 -7.63 1.33 4.59
N ILE A 161 -8.21 2.30 3.86
CA ILE A 161 -7.50 3.53 3.43
C ILE A 161 -7.08 4.35 4.64
N LEU A 162 -7.99 4.59 5.58
CA LEU A 162 -7.69 5.33 6.82
C LEU A 162 -6.60 4.65 7.65
N ASP A 163 -6.70 3.34 7.83
CA ASP A 163 -5.69 2.54 8.50
C ASP A 163 -4.33 2.67 7.81
N THR A 164 -4.32 2.61 6.48
CA THR A 164 -3.08 2.75 5.69
C THR A 164 -2.45 4.13 5.84
N ILE A 165 -3.25 5.20 5.88
CA ILE A 165 -2.78 6.57 6.11
C ILE A 165 -2.18 6.71 7.52
N ILE A 166 -2.84 6.13 8.53
CA ILE A 166 -2.36 6.08 9.91
C ILE A 166 -1.01 5.36 9.98
N ASP A 167 -0.92 4.21 9.33
CA ASP A 167 0.29 3.39 9.30
C ASP A 167 1.44 4.06 8.56
N ASN A 168 1.15 4.74 7.44
CA ASN A 168 2.11 5.57 6.74
C ASN A 168 2.60 6.72 7.62
N ARG A 169 1.71 7.35 8.40
CA ARG A 169 2.09 8.49 9.24
C ARG A 169 2.96 8.07 10.42
N ILE A 170 2.61 6.96 11.07
CA ILE A 170 3.32 6.41 12.21
C ILE A 170 4.43 5.47 11.70
N VAL A 171 5.52 6.08 11.24
CA VAL A 171 6.78 5.36 10.98
C VAL A 171 7.74 5.69 12.13
N ASP A 172 7.56 4.94 13.21
CA ASP A 172 8.44 4.99 14.38
C ASP A 172 9.40 3.79 14.33
N SER A 173 10.69 4.04 14.63
CA SER A 173 11.73 3.00 14.71
C SER A 173 11.38 1.88 15.70
N ASP A 174 10.51 2.14 16.66
CA ASP A 174 10.12 1.15 17.65
C ASP A 174 8.88 0.33 17.24
N VAL A 175 8.25 0.68 16.11
CA VAL A 175 7.02 0.01 15.65
C VAL A 175 7.33 -0.90 14.47
N VAL A 176 7.86 -2.09 14.80
CA VAL A 176 8.38 -3.09 13.87
C VAL A 176 7.41 -3.41 12.72
N ASN A 177 6.10 -3.42 12.95
CA ASN A 177 5.10 -3.69 11.93
C ASN A 177 5.07 -2.62 10.82
N SER A 178 5.14 -1.33 11.15
CA SER A 178 5.26 -0.26 10.14
C SER A 178 6.54 -0.40 9.34
N LEU A 179 7.62 -0.82 10.00
CA LEU A 179 8.92 -1.01 9.36
C LEU A 179 8.93 -2.22 8.42
N ILE A 180 8.22 -3.31 8.75
CA ILE A 180 8.02 -4.47 7.86
C ILE A 180 7.26 -4.06 6.61
N ARG A 181 6.15 -3.32 6.76
CA ARG A 181 5.38 -2.81 5.62
C ARG A 181 6.24 -1.90 4.75
N LYS A 182 6.97 -0.97 5.36
CA LYS A 182 7.87 -0.06 4.67
C LYS A 182 8.98 -0.80 3.93
N SER A 183 9.60 -1.80 4.55
CA SER A 183 10.63 -2.60 3.89
C SER A 183 10.05 -3.37 2.71
N PHE A 184 8.82 -3.87 2.81
CA PHE A 184 8.18 -4.61 1.72
C PHE A 184 7.89 -3.71 0.52
N ILE A 185 7.30 -2.54 0.79
CA ILE A 185 7.04 -1.52 -0.23
C ILE A 185 8.36 -1.08 -0.88
N GLU A 186 9.39 -0.78 -0.09
CA GLU A 186 10.69 -0.36 -0.64
C GLU A 186 11.34 -1.44 -1.50
N THR A 187 11.28 -2.72 -1.09
CA THR A 187 11.83 -3.83 -1.89
C THR A 187 11.23 -3.84 -3.28
N ILE A 188 9.90 -3.80 -3.40
CA ILE A 188 9.23 -3.79 -4.72
C ILE A 188 9.48 -2.48 -5.45
N TYR A 189 9.32 -1.33 -4.79
CA TYR A 189 9.45 0.00 -5.39
C TYR A 189 10.85 0.27 -5.93
N SER A 190 11.89 -0.31 -5.32
CA SER A 190 13.28 -0.20 -5.79
C SER A 190 13.54 -0.96 -7.10
N GLN A 191 12.70 -1.96 -7.40
CA GLN A 191 12.75 -2.77 -8.63
C GLN A 191 11.93 -2.15 -9.77
N ILE A 192 11.41 -0.94 -9.57
CA ILE A 192 10.73 -0.14 -10.59
C ILE A 192 11.65 1.02 -10.95
N SER A 193 12.11 1.07 -12.20
CA SER A 193 12.99 2.13 -12.67
C SER A 193 12.26 3.45 -12.88
N SER A 194 13.02 4.52 -13.09
CA SER A 194 12.50 5.88 -13.27
C SER A 194 11.68 6.08 -14.56
N ASP A 195 11.76 5.13 -15.50
CA ASP A 195 10.94 5.09 -16.72
C ASP A 195 9.67 4.22 -16.56
N GLY A 196 9.43 3.68 -15.36
CA GLY A 196 8.29 2.80 -15.07
C GLY A 196 8.49 1.34 -15.49
N THR A 197 9.68 0.95 -15.94
CA THR A 197 9.99 -0.46 -16.26
C THR A 197 10.06 -1.29 -14.97
N ILE A 198 9.34 -2.40 -14.92
CA ILE A 198 9.35 -3.37 -13.81
C ILE A 198 10.49 -4.36 -14.04
N LYS A 199 11.46 -4.42 -13.12
CA LYS A 199 12.61 -5.34 -13.20
C LYS A 199 12.35 -6.72 -12.57
N LEU A 200 11.25 -6.87 -11.85
CA LEU A 200 10.84 -8.15 -11.26
C LEU A 200 10.48 -9.14 -12.36
N GLU A 201 10.88 -10.40 -12.18
CA GLU A 201 10.54 -11.46 -13.12
C GLU A 201 9.04 -11.81 -12.99
N PRO A 202 8.26 -11.75 -14.10
CA PRO A 202 6.85 -12.08 -14.06
C PRO A 202 6.66 -13.60 -13.99
N VAL A 203 5.78 -14.04 -13.09
CA VAL A 203 5.25 -15.40 -13.09
C VAL A 203 4.02 -15.41 -13.98
N THR A 204 4.04 -16.23 -15.03
CA THR A 204 2.93 -16.36 -15.97
C THR A 204 2.30 -17.74 -15.89
N GLU A 205 1.00 -17.78 -16.13
CA GLU A 205 0.27 -19.03 -16.36
C GLU A 205 -0.47 -18.96 -17.69
N VAL A 206 -0.77 -20.12 -18.27
CA VAL A 206 -1.59 -20.20 -19.47
C VAL A 206 -3.04 -19.94 -19.08
N ASP A 207 -3.60 -18.86 -19.61
CA ASP A 207 -5.01 -18.49 -19.41
C ASP A 207 -5.91 -19.11 -20.48
N GLY A 208 -5.34 -19.34 -21.67
CA GLY A 208 -6.03 -19.98 -22.78
C GLY A 208 -5.12 -20.27 -23.95
N TYR A 209 -5.73 -20.71 -25.04
CA TYR A 209 -5.06 -21.01 -26.28
C TYR A 209 -5.82 -20.37 -27.43
N GLN A 210 -5.09 -19.87 -28.42
CA GLN A 210 -5.66 -19.33 -29.63
C GLN A 210 -5.21 -20.16 -30.82
N CYS A 211 -6.16 -20.60 -31.65
CA CYS A 211 -5.83 -21.20 -32.94
C CYS A 211 -5.27 -20.12 -33.87
N LYS A 212 -4.07 -20.32 -34.42
CA LYS A 212 -3.44 -19.35 -35.33
C LYS A 212 -4.07 -19.29 -36.73
N ILE A 213 -4.85 -20.32 -37.10
CA ILE A 213 -5.46 -20.43 -38.43
C ILE A 213 -6.76 -19.62 -38.50
N CYS A 214 -7.62 -19.74 -37.48
CA CYS A 214 -8.94 -19.08 -37.46
C CYS A 214 -9.12 -18.07 -36.33
N ASN A 215 -8.11 -17.85 -35.48
CA ASN A 215 -8.13 -16.97 -34.31
C ASN A 215 -9.15 -17.34 -33.22
N MET A 216 -9.76 -18.52 -33.28
CA MET A 216 -10.68 -19.01 -32.22
C MET A 216 -9.93 -19.23 -30.91
N VAL A 217 -10.53 -18.78 -29.81
CA VAL A 217 -9.95 -18.82 -28.45
C VAL A 217 -10.61 -19.91 -27.62
N PHE A 218 -9.78 -20.66 -26.91
CA PHE A 218 -10.14 -21.76 -26.01
C PHE A 218 -9.61 -21.43 -24.61
N ARG A 219 -10.37 -21.71 -23.56
CA ARG A 219 -9.90 -21.56 -22.18
C ARG A 219 -8.78 -22.56 -21.88
N ALA A 220 -7.96 -22.32 -20.86
CA ALA A 220 -6.86 -23.23 -20.50
C ALA A 220 -7.32 -24.68 -20.27
N ALA A 221 -8.49 -24.87 -19.63
CA ALA A 221 -9.08 -26.19 -19.41
C ALA A 221 -9.62 -26.87 -20.68
N GLU A 222 -9.75 -26.13 -21.79
CA GLU A 222 -10.32 -26.59 -23.06
C GLU A 222 -9.23 -27.00 -24.07
N TYR A 223 -8.02 -27.32 -23.59
CA TYR A 223 -6.92 -27.73 -24.45
C TYR A 223 -7.28 -28.91 -25.37
N GLU A 224 -8.01 -29.91 -24.87
CA GLU A 224 -8.47 -31.03 -25.70
C GLU A 224 -9.45 -30.60 -26.81
N LEU A 225 -10.28 -29.57 -26.56
CA LEU A 225 -11.17 -29.01 -27.58
C LEU A 225 -10.39 -28.24 -28.64
N LEU A 226 -9.32 -27.54 -28.27
CA LEU A 226 -8.39 -26.93 -29.23
C LEU A 226 -7.75 -28.00 -30.13
N ILE A 227 -7.26 -29.10 -29.54
CA ILE A 227 -6.68 -30.20 -30.31
C ILE A 227 -7.72 -30.83 -31.24
N GLY A 228 -8.93 -31.08 -30.75
CA GLY A 228 -10.04 -31.55 -31.57
C GLY A 228 -10.40 -30.58 -32.70
N HIS A 229 -10.37 -29.28 -32.44
CA HIS A 229 -10.59 -28.24 -33.43
C HIS A 229 -9.50 -28.23 -34.51
N LEU A 230 -8.22 -28.24 -34.13
CA LEU A 230 -7.10 -28.31 -35.07
C LEU A 230 -7.15 -29.57 -35.95
N ARG A 231 -7.51 -30.71 -35.35
CA ARG A 231 -7.65 -31.99 -36.05
C ARG A 231 -8.82 -32.01 -37.02
N ASN A 232 -10.00 -31.60 -36.58
CA ASN A 232 -11.25 -31.86 -37.29
C ASN A 232 -11.68 -30.70 -38.21
N VAL A 233 -11.31 -29.45 -37.86
CA VAL A 233 -11.69 -28.25 -38.62
C VAL A 233 -10.57 -27.85 -39.58
N HIS A 234 -9.32 -27.90 -39.11
CA HIS A 234 -8.16 -27.44 -39.88
C HIS A 234 -7.32 -28.58 -40.46
N MET A 235 -7.65 -29.85 -40.16
CA MET A 235 -6.95 -31.03 -40.67
C MET A 235 -5.43 -30.99 -40.41
N VAL A 236 -5.01 -30.39 -39.29
CA VAL A 236 -3.59 -30.28 -38.90
C VAL A 236 -3.09 -31.65 -38.47
N HIS A 237 -1.89 -32.04 -38.92
CA HIS A 237 -1.28 -33.29 -38.48
C HIS A 237 -0.86 -33.20 -37.00
N PRO A 238 -0.97 -34.28 -36.19
CA PRO A 238 -0.62 -34.25 -34.77
C PRO A 238 0.75 -33.65 -34.43
N ASP A 239 1.74 -33.90 -35.26
CA ASP A 239 3.12 -33.40 -35.07
C ASP A 239 3.23 -31.86 -35.19
N GLN A 240 2.22 -31.22 -35.79
CA GLN A 240 2.22 -29.79 -36.09
C GLN A 240 1.31 -28.98 -35.17
N TYR A 241 0.61 -29.58 -34.20
CA TYR A 241 -0.35 -28.84 -33.36
C TYR A 241 0.29 -27.67 -32.62
N LYS A 242 1.47 -27.86 -32.02
CA LYS A 242 2.19 -26.80 -31.28
C LYS A 242 2.51 -25.57 -32.11
N GLU A 243 2.72 -25.74 -33.41
CA GLU A 243 3.02 -24.63 -34.32
C GLU A 243 1.76 -23.84 -34.66
N ASN A 244 0.58 -24.46 -34.57
CA ASN A 244 -0.71 -23.95 -35.05
C ASN A 244 -1.61 -23.36 -33.95
N TYR A 245 -1.13 -23.30 -32.71
CA TYR A 245 -1.75 -22.51 -31.65
C TYR A 245 -0.74 -21.60 -30.95
N SER A 246 -1.24 -20.54 -30.33
CA SER A 246 -0.49 -19.70 -29.40
C SER A 246 -1.10 -19.82 -28.01
N ALA A 247 -0.26 -20.05 -27.00
CA ALA A 247 -0.70 -19.95 -25.62
C ALA A 247 -0.92 -18.46 -25.29
N ILE A 248 -2.12 -18.13 -24.82
CA ILE A 248 -2.43 -16.84 -24.21
C ILE A 248 -2.00 -16.96 -22.75
N THR A 249 -0.97 -16.21 -22.38
CA THR A 249 -0.46 -16.19 -21.01
C THR A 249 -0.93 -14.95 -20.27
N LYS A 250 -1.19 -15.09 -18.97
CA LYS A 250 -1.43 -13.97 -18.06
C LYS A 250 -0.40 -13.97 -16.95
N THR A 251 -0.03 -12.78 -16.50
CA THR A 251 0.83 -12.62 -15.32
C THR A 251 0.02 -12.82 -14.06
N ILE A 252 0.39 -13.80 -13.25
CA ILE A 252 -0.25 -14.14 -11.96
C ILE A 252 0.53 -13.66 -10.74
N GLY A 253 1.73 -13.13 -10.96
CA GLY A 253 2.51 -12.48 -9.93
C GLY A 253 3.89 -12.08 -10.42
N TYR A 254 4.67 -11.53 -9.50
CA TYR A 254 6.06 -11.17 -9.71
C TYR A 254 6.91 -11.80 -8.62
N LYS A 255 8.07 -12.33 -9.01
CA LYS A 255 9.02 -12.92 -8.07
C LYS A 255 9.76 -11.82 -7.31
N VAL A 256 9.78 -11.92 -5.98
CA VAL A 256 10.53 -11.04 -5.09
C VAL A 256 11.44 -11.92 -4.22
N SER A 257 12.75 -11.66 -4.24
CA SER A 257 13.74 -12.41 -3.45
C SER A 257 13.54 -12.17 -1.94
N ASP A 258 13.58 -13.26 -1.16
CA ASP A 258 13.58 -13.16 0.30
C ASP A 258 14.82 -12.45 0.83
N GLU A 259 15.98 -12.64 0.19
CA GLU A 259 17.24 -11.99 0.56
C GLU A 259 17.20 -10.48 0.36
N GLU A 260 16.67 -9.99 -0.77
CA GLU A 260 16.51 -8.55 -1.01
C GLU A 260 15.58 -7.91 0.03
N PHE A 261 14.49 -8.61 0.34
CA PHE A 261 13.55 -8.18 1.37
C PHE A 261 14.20 -8.19 2.76
N LYS A 262 14.92 -9.26 3.11
CA LYS A 262 15.70 -9.36 4.36
C LYS A 262 16.69 -8.21 4.48
N SER A 263 17.50 -7.96 3.45
CA SER A 263 18.44 -6.83 3.43
C SER A 263 17.73 -5.49 3.62
N THR A 264 16.57 -5.31 3.01
CA THR A 264 15.79 -4.08 3.16
C THR A 264 15.23 -3.94 4.57
N ALA A 265 14.69 -5.02 5.16
CA ALA A 265 14.17 -5.06 6.52
C ALA A 265 15.27 -4.80 7.57
N GLU A 266 16.47 -5.35 7.37
CA GLU A 266 17.65 -5.11 8.21
C GLU A 266 18.08 -3.63 8.21
N LYS A 267 17.99 -2.94 7.06
CA LYS A 267 18.21 -1.47 7.02
C LYS A 267 17.26 -0.76 7.99
N TYR A 268 16.06 -1.29 8.19
CA TYR A 268 15.04 -0.82 9.13
C TYR A 268 15.17 -1.37 10.55
N GLY A 269 16.18 -2.17 10.87
CA GLY A 269 16.32 -2.75 12.21
C GLY A 269 15.26 -3.79 12.54
N VAL A 270 14.58 -4.33 11.52
CA VAL A 270 13.60 -5.39 11.69
C VAL A 270 14.33 -6.72 11.89
N LEU A 271 14.09 -7.36 13.04
CA LEU A 271 14.62 -8.70 13.32
C LEU A 271 14.00 -9.75 12.38
N GLU A 272 14.84 -10.67 11.90
CA GLU A 272 14.45 -11.71 10.93
C GLU A 272 13.27 -12.57 11.41
N ARG A 273 13.26 -12.98 12.68
CA ARG A 273 12.16 -13.78 13.25
C ARG A 273 10.82 -13.05 13.17
N THR A 274 10.81 -11.75 13.41
CA THR A 274 9.59 -10.92 13.37
C THR A 274 9.07 -10.74 11.96
N ARG A 275 9.99 -10.59 10.98
CA ARG A 275 9.67 -10.53 9.55
C ARG A 275 8.94 -11.79 9.08
N ILE A 276 9.46 -12.98 9.41
CA ILE A 276 8.91 -14.28 8.99
C ILE A 276 7.52 -14.53 9.58
N ASP A 277 7.31 -14.27 10.88
CA ASP A 277 6.00 -14.48 11.53
C ASP A 277 4.90 -13.62 10.89
N ARG A 278 5.22 -12.36 10.57
CA ARG A 278 4.25 -11.45 9.95
C ARG A 278 3.94 -11.79 8.50
N PHE A 279 4.94 -12.21 7.73
CA PHE A 279 4.70 -12.68 6.37
C PHE A 279 3.84 -13.93 6.38
N THR A 280 4.10 -14.87 7.29
CA THR A 280 3.27 -16.07 7.44
C THR A 280 1.81 -15.73 7.74
N LYS A 281 1.54 -14.65 8.49
CA LYS A 281 0.17 -14.14 8.72
C LYS A 281 -0.41 -13.48 7.47
N ALA A 282 0.33 -12.61 6.80
CA ALA A 282 -0.14 -11.97 5.57
C ALA A 282 -0.45 -12.98 4.45
N LEU A 283 0.31 -14.09 4.39
CA LEU A 283 0.03 -15.23 3.52
C LEU A 283 -1.33 -15.87 3.83
N LYS A 284 -1.65 -16.10 5.10
CA LYS A 284 -2.93 -16.70 5.51
C LYS A 284 -4.13 -15.87 5.09
N TYR A 285 -3.99 -14.54 5.04
CA TYR A 285 -5.05 -13.64 4.62
C TYR A 285 -5.19 -13.50 3.10
N GLY A 286 -4.25 -14.03 2.30
CA GLY A 286 -4.29 -13.94 0.85
C GLY A 286 -4.22 -12.51 0.31
N ALA A 287 -3.74 -11.55 1.11
CA ALA A 287 -3.76 -10.12 0.80
C ALA A 287 -2.62 -9.73 -0.16
N LEU A 288 -1.41 -10.24 0.05
CA LEU A 288 -0.22 -9.77 -0.68
C LEU A 288 0.32 -10.73 -1.72
N PHE A 289 0.00 -12.01 -1.53
CA PHE A 289 0.62 -13.11 -2.25
C PHE A 289 -0.48 -14.00 -2.83
N ASN A 290 -0.17 -14.66 -3.94
CA ASN A 290 -1.08 -15.58 -4.62
C ASN A 290 -0.89 -17.02 -4.10
N GLN A 291 -1.94 -17.83 -3.90
CA GLN A 291 -1.99 -19.05 -3.06
C GLN A 291 -0.78 -20.02 -3.13
N ASP A 292 -0.06 -20.10 -4.26
CA ASP A 292 1.26 -20.76 -4.39
C ASP A 292 2.44 -19.80 -4.17
N THR A 293 2.42 -19.13 -3.03
CA THR A 293 3.10 -17.86 -2.75
C THR A 293 4.61 -17.92 -2.62
N MET A 294 5.17 -19.09 -2.31
CA MET A 294 6.57 -19.27 -1.96
C MET A 294 7.17 -20.37 -2.82
N ARG A 295 8.18 -20.02 -3.62
CA ARG A 295 8.92 -20.98 -4.43
C ARG A 295 10.38 -20.99 -4.02
N ARG A 296 11.06 -22.09 -4.33
CA ARG A 296 12.52 -22.12 -4.34
C ARG A 296 12.97 -22.02 -5.78
N ASN A 297 13.92 -21.14 -6.05
CA ASN A 297 14.57 -21.09 -7.35
C ASN A 297 15.59 -22.22 -7.52
N GLU A 298 16.26 -22.25 -8.67
CA GLU A 298 17.26 -23.28 -9.01
C GLU A 298 18.45 -23.30 -8.04
N SER A 299 18.76 -22.18 -7.38
CA SER A 299 19.80 -22.08 -6.36
C SER A 299 19.30 -22.43 -4.94
N GLY A 300 18.03 -22.81 -4.79
CA GLY A 300 17.42 -23.19 -3.51
C GLY A 300 16.99 -22.02 -2.62
N GLN A 301 17.12 -20.79 -3.10
CA GLN A 301 16.72 -19.55 -2.43
C GLN A 301 15.21 -19.35 -2.49
N VAL A 302 14.67 -18.67 -1.48
CA VAL A 302 13.22 -18.46 -1.35
C VAL A 302 12.79 -17.23 -2.15
N GLU A 303 11.78 -17.41 -2.98
CA GLU A 303 11.15 -16.35 -3.77
C GLU A 303 9.67 -16.26 -3.43
N TRP A 304 9.21 -15.03 -3.22
CA TRP A 304 7.82 -14.70 -2.96
C TRP A 304 7.11 -14.27 -4.24
N ILE A 305 5.94 -14.84 -4.53
CA ILE A 305 5.09 -14.44 -5.65
C ILE A 305 4.10 -13.38 -5.17
N VAL A 306 4.44 -12.12 -5.42
CA VAL A 306 3.60 -10.98 -5.08
C VAL A 306 2.54 -10.78 -6.15
N LYS A 307 1.32 -10.43 -5.72
CA LYS A 307 0.19 -10.15 -6.62
C LYS A 307 0.54 -9.07 -7.66
N PRO A 308 0.14 -9.23 -8.94
CA PRO A 308 0.39 -8.24 -9.98
C PRO A 308 -0.16 -6.85 -9.66
N GLU A 309 -1.30 -6.79 -8.99
CA GLU A 309 -2.01 -5.55 -8.64
C GLU A 309 -1.14 -4.65 -7.76
N ILE A 310 -0.42 -5.24 -6.79
CA ILE A 310 0.48 -4.51 -5.89
C ILE A 310 1.64 -3.90 -6.68
N VAL A 311 2.25 -4.66 -7.59
CA VAL A 311 3.40 -4.19 -8.38
C VAL A 311 2.97 -3.11 -9.36
N ARG A 312 1.83 -3.27 -10.04
CA ARG A 312 1.24 -2.26 -10.93
C ARG A 312 0.91 -0.98 -10.16
N TYR A 313 0.36 -1.11 -8.96
CA TYR A 313 0.05 0.06 -8.14
C TYR A 313 1.31 0.79 -7.69
N LEU A 314 2.34 0.07 -7.22
CA LEU A 314 3.62 0.70 -6.87
C LEU A 314 4.31 1.33 -8.07
N LYS A 315 4.11 0.80 -9.29
CA LYS A 315 4.56 1.45 -10.52
C LYS A 315 3.85 2.79 -10.73
N ARG A 316 2.53 2.84 -10.60
CA ARG A 316 1.77 4.10 -10.64
C ARG A 316 2.27 5.10 -9.60
N ILE A 317 2.50 4.66 -8.36
CA ILE A 317 3.06 5.52 -7.31
C ILE A 317 4.45 6.03 -7.68
N LYS A 318 5.30 5.22 -8.32
CA LYS A 318 6.61 5.64 -8.83
C LYS A 318 6.47 6.77 -9.85
N GLU A 319 5.58 6.62 -10.81
CA GLU A 319 5.30 7.62 -11.86
C GLU A 319 4.83 8.94 -11.23
N LEU A 320 3.83 8.89 -10.34
CA LEU A 320 3.31 10.06 -9.63
C LEU A 320 4.37 10.70 -8.72
N THR A 321 5.25 9.90 -8.12
CA THR A 321 6.36 10.40 -7.29
C THR A 321 7.38 11.15 -8.14
N LEU A 322 7.69 10.66 -9.34
CA LEU A 322 8.59 11.35 -10.26
C LEU A 322 7.98 12.64 -10.79
N GLU A 323 6.68 12.65 -11.09
CA GLU A 323 5.95 13.87 -11.43
C GLU A 323 6.03 14.89 -10.29
N ARG A 324 5.79 14.44 -9.05
CA ARG A 324 5.91 15.30 -7.88
C ARG A 324 7.34 15.82 -7.73
N ILE A 325 8.36 14.98 -7.87
CA ILE A 325 9.77 15.38 -7.80
C ILE A 325 10.09 16.49 -8.81
N ARG A 326 9.53 16.44 -10.03
CA ARG A 326 9.74 17.52 -11.03
C ARG A 326 9.20 18.87 -10.59
N THR A 327 8.22 18.88 -9.70
CA THR A 327 7.61 20.11 -9.15
C THR A 327 8.25 20.59 -7.85
N LEU A 328 9.05 19.74 -7.18
CA LEU A 328 9.66 20.06 -5.91
C LEU A 328 11.09 20.58 -6.08
N GLU A 329 11.48 21.51 -5.20
CA GLU A 329 12.85 21.95 -5.11
C GLU A 329 13.74 20.83 -4.55
N ARG A 330 14.84 20.56 -5.26
CA ARG A 330 15.91 19.70 -4.77
C ARG A 330 16.82 20.53 -3.86
N VAL A 331 16.99 20.07 -2.63
CA VAL A 331 17.70 20.85 -1.60
C VAL A 331 19.18 20.47 -1.51
N ILE A 332 19.57 19.29 -2.04
CA ILE A 332 20.95 18.77 -1.99
C ILE A 332 21.34 17.99 -3.25
#